data_AF-A0A0E3SHD8-F1
#
_entry.id   AF-A0A0E3SHD8-F1
#
_cell.length_a   1.000
_cell.length_b   1.000
_cell.length_c   1.000
_cell.angle_alpha   90.00
_cell.angle_beta   90.00
_cell.angle_gamma   90.00
#
_symmetry.space_group_name_H-M   'P 1'
#
loop_
_entity.id
_entity.type
_entity.pdbx_description
1 polymer ?
#
loop_
_entity_poly.entity_id
_entity_poly.type
_entity_poly.pdbx_seq_one_letter_code
_entity_poly.pdbx_strand_id
1 'polypeptide(L)'
;MKYIYQDSTELPVQRDFIEDLKAFIDITARVIPLENSIIELKCKHKEELHKLNNRIMGMNLFEEKLSILTKKLADDIGTEDLTSCIDAILVTCSENLGRKREILEIESGKIKSGAAQEYQKIEIKVLEVLTPFLISGIYGAEKRFELSSNTNGISGVMEGSISGMQYYYRLWFTEELLTVEKLIGSLSLPGWTKTGILRKEEKIKMQDLSEFLVSSLEYDSEKNIRLILENKKANRKFRIEGGGLNYFVYEDDREITADKELGAFIDMTALVKIPEKVQNYLRANIRTYTLSKVLLDEEDAVSTNQIFDCLKVIAEQYGVIVHECLAKGHNKEEITIKIEEADGTRTEKYISKSEMYTRLSDVGSEGVEIAEILGVDSRAQIKDSKYLIV
;
A
#
# COMPACT_ATOMS: atom_id res chain seq x y z
N MET A 1 -3.67 -1.51 -30.61
CA MET A 1 -3.21 -2.79 -30.05
C MET A 1 -4.32 -3.34 -29.17
N LYS A 2 -4.68 -4.62 -29.35
CA LYS A 2 -5.66 -5.36 -28.54
C LYS A 2 -5.02 -6.64 -28.01
N TYR A 3 -5.37 -7.01 -26.79
CA TYR A 3 -4.95 -8.27 -26.19
C TYR A 3 -6.15 -9.22 -26.15
N ILE A 4 -6.00 -10.39 -26.75
CA ILE A 4 -7.08 -11.36 -26.95
C ILE A 4 -6.61 -12.77 -26.57
N TYR A 5 -7.54 -13.61 -26.12
CA TYR A 5 -7.32 -15.02 -25.87
C TYR A 5 -7.03 -15.76 -27.19
N GLN A 6 -6.59 -17.01 -27.11
CA GLN A 6 -6.34 -17.80 -28.32
C GLN A 6 -7.59 -17.99 -29.20
N ASP A 7 -8.79 -18.02 -28.62
CA ASP A 7 -10.07 -18.09 -29.33
C ASP A 7 -10.52 -16.73 -29.93
N SER A 8 -9.68 -15.69 -29.83
CA SER A 8 -9.92 -14.32 -30.30
C SER A 8 -10.96 -13.52 -29.50
N THR A 9 -11.38 -13.99 -28.32
CA THR A 9 -12.15 -13.17 -27.37
C THR A 9 -11.22 -12.18 -26.64
N GLU A 10 -11.70 -10.99 -26.28
CA GLU A 10 -10.87 -9.97 -25.61
C GLU A 10 -10.47 -10.41 -24.20
N LEU A 11 -9.22 -10.13 -23.79
CA LEU A 11 -8.82 -10.30 -22.38
C LEU A 11 -9.55 -9.27 -21.51
N PRO A 12 -9.87 -9.60 -20.25
CA PRO A 12 -10.40 -8.65 -19.27
C PRO A 12 -9.39 -7.53 -18.99
N VAL A 13 -8.09 -7.84 -19.12
CA VAL A 13 -6.99 -6.88 -19.01
C VAL A 13 -6.41 -6.61 -20.38
N GLN A 14 -6.53 -5.38 -20.88
CA GLN A 14 -5.96 -4.95 -22.16
C GLN A 14 -4.47 -4.60 -22.02
N ARG A 15 -3.68 -5.57 -21.55
CA ARG A 15 -2.24 -5.49 -21.27
C ARG A 15 -1.54 -6.81 -21.60
N ASP A 16 -0.21 -6.76 -21.65
CA ASP A 16 0.63 -7.93 -21.82
C ASP A 16 0.64 -8.79 -20.54
N PHE A 17 -0.37 -9.66 -20.44
CA PHE A 17 -0.57 -10.54 -19.30
C PHE A 17 0.61 -11.50 -19.06
N ILE A 18 1.32 -11.90 -20.13
CA ILE A 18 2.47 -12.82 -20.01
C ILE A 18 3.64 -12.11 -19.32
N GLU A 19 3.92 -10.86 -19.68
CA GLU A 19 4.95 -10.07 -19.00
C GLU A 19 4.53 -9.70 -17.58
N ASP A 20 3.25 -9.38 -17.35
CA ASP A 20 2.73 -9.12 -16.01
C ASP A 20 2.86 -10.37 -15.10
N LEU A 21 2.63 -11.59 -15.61
CA LEU A 21 2.86 -12.85 -14.89
C LEU A 21 4.34 -13.07 -14.54
N LYS A 22 5.24 -12.83 -15.50
CA LYS A 22 6.69 -12.94 -15.26
C LYS A 22 7.15 -11.96 -14.19
N ALA A 23 6.62 -10.74 -14.20
CA ALA A 23 6.91 -9.72 -13.20
C ALA A 23 6.40 -10.14 -11.81
N PHE A 24 5.20 -10.72 -11.73
CA PHE A 24 4.65 -11.25 -10.47
C PHE A 24 5.51 -12.38 -9.90
N ILE A 25 5.96 -13.33 -10.73
CA ILE A 25 6.85 -14.42 -10.32
C ILE A 25 8.22 -13.87 -9.85
N ASP A 26 8.79 -12.90 -10.57
CA ASP A 26 10.06 -12.27 -10.17
C ASP A 26 9.97 -11.63 -8.79
N ILE A 27 8.88 -10.91 -8.52
CA ILE A 27 8.69 -10.22 -7.25
C ILE A 27 8.43 -11.20 -6.13
N THR A 28 7.63 -12.24 -6.37
CA THR A 28 7.42 -13.33 -5.42
C THR A 28 8.76 -13.94 -5.01
N ALA A 29 9.64 -14.23 -5.97
CA ALA A 29 10.97 -14.79 -5.71
C ALA A 29 11.92 -13.84 -4.97
N ARG A 30 11.71 -12.52 -5.05
CA ARG A 30 12.56 -11.52 -4.39
C ARG A 30 12.06 -11.15 -2.99
N VAL A 31 10.75 -11.16 -2.77
CA VAL A 31 10.14 -10.68 -1.52
C VAL A 31 10.04 -11.76 -0.47
N ILE A 32 9.68 -13.00 -0.83
CA ILE A 32 9.58 -14.11 0.12
C ILE A 32 10.88 -14.33 0.91
N PRO A 33 12.08 -14.36 0.29
CA PRO A 33 13.32 -14.50 1.05
C PRO A 33 13.59 -13.36 2.02
N LEU A 34 13.13 -12.13 1.71
CA LEU A 34 13.29 -10.98 2.61
C LEU A 34 12.37 -11.11 3.83
N GLU A 35 11.13 -11.53 3.63
CA GLU A 35 10.19 -11.82 4.71
C GLU A 35 10.71 -12.95 5.62
N ASN A 36 11.15 -14.06 5.03
CA ASN A 36 11.73 -15.18 5.77
C ASN A 36 12.96 -14.75 6.58
N SER A 37 13.81 -13.89 6.01
CA SER A 37 14.96 -13.33 6.73
C SER A 37 14.54 -12.49 7.96
N ILE A 38 13.44 -11.73 7.87
CA ILE A 38 12.90 -10.98 9.03
C ILE A 38 12.36 -11.93 10.08
N ILE A 39 11.62 -12.96 9.68
CA ILE A 39 11.04 -13.96 10.59
C ILE A 39 12.17 -14.68 11.34
N GLU A 40 13.19 -15.17 10.64
CA GLU A 40 14.36 -15.81 11.24
C GLU A 40 15.08 -14.89 12.23
N LEU A 41 15.27 -13.62 11.87
CA LEU A 41 15.92 -12.63 12.73
C LEU A 41 15.09 -12.34 13.99
N LYS A 42 13.76 -12.20 13.84
CA LYS A 42 12.82 -12.04 14.97
C LYS A 42 12.86 -13.24 15.90
N CYS A 43 12.89 -14.46 15.36
CA CYS A 43 13.03 -15.70 16.13
C CYS A 43 14.36 -15.73 16.91
N LYS A 44 15.48 -15.42 16.24
CA LYS A 44 16.81 -15.39 16.88
C LYS A 44 16.87 -14.40 18.04
N HIS A 45 16.40 -13.16 17.85
CA HIS A 45 16.37 -12.17 18.91
C HIS A 45 15.46 -12.59 20.07
N LYS A 46 14.32 -13.23 19.78
CA LYS A 46 13.42 -13.78 20.81
C LYS A 46 14.12 -14.86 21.64
N GLU A 47 14.85 -15.76 21.01
CA GLU A 47 15.62 -16.81 21.71
C GLU A 47 16.76 -16.24 22.57
N GLU A 48 17.50 -15.26 22.05
CA GLU A 48 18.59 -14.59 22.78
C GLU A 48 18.05 -13.85 24.02
N LEU A 49 16.96 -13.10 23.87
CA LEU A 49 16.29 -12.44 24.97
C LEU A 49 15.75 -13.45 25.99
N HIS A 50 15.20 -14.56 25.53
CA HIS A 50 14.73 -15.62 26.43
C HIS A 50 15.88 -16.21 27.26
N LYS A 51 17.04 -16.48 26.64
CA LYS A 51 18.25 -16.96 27.33
C LYS A 51 18.74 -15.96 28.39
N LEU A 52 18.78 -14.67 28.07
CA LEU A 52 19.17 -13.62 29.02
C LEU A 52 18.19 -13.51 30.20
N ASN A 53 16.89 -13.48 29.90
CA ASN A 53 15.85 -13.40 30.93
C ASN A 53 15.87 -14.61 31.86
N ASN A 54 16.09 -15.83 31.33
CA ASN A 54 16.24 -17.03 32.16
C ASN A 54 17.46 -16.97 33.09
N ARG A 55 18.57 -16.39 32.63
CA ARG A 55 19.77 -16.18 33.47
C ARG A 55 19.50 -15.19 34.59
N ILE A 56 18.85 -14.07 34.30
CA ILE A 56 18.45 -13.06 35.29
C ILE A 56 17.49 -13.69 36.32
N MET A 57 16.47 -14.42 35.85
CA MET A 57 15.52 -15.12 36.71
C MET A 57 16.21 -16.15 37.62
N GLY A 58 17.18 -16.90 37.09
CA GLY A 58 17.96 -17.84 37.88
C GLY A 58 18.79 -17.17 38.97
N MET A 59 19.37 -15.99 38.70
CA MET A 59 20.07 -15.19 39.71
C MET A 59 19.12 -14.68 40.80
N ASN A 60 17.94 -14.19 40.42
CA ASN A 60 16.92 -13.73 41.38
C ASN A 60 16.46 -14.87 42.29
N LEU A 61 16.20 -16.05 41.70
CA LEU A 61 15.79 -17.23 42.46
C LEU A 61 16.88 -17.71 43.43
N PHE A 62 18.14 -17.63 43.01
CA PHE A 62 19.27 -17.97 43.89
C PHE A 62 19.37 -17.02 45.08
N GLU A 63 19.30 -15.70 44.84
CA GLU A 63 19.35 -14.68 45.89
C GLU A 63 18.21 -14.84 46.90
N GLU A 64 16.98 -15.07 46.40
CA GLU A 64 15.81 -15.33 47.23
C GLU A 64 15.98 -16.59 48.09
N LYS A 65 16.38 -17.71 47.47
CA LYS A 65 16.58 -18.97 48.19
C LYS A 65 17.70 -18.88 49.21
N LEU A 66 18.79 -18.18 48.90
CA LEU A 66 19.88 -17.96 49.84
C LEU A 66 19.39 -17.16 51.05
N SER A 67 18.62 -16.09 50.84
CA SER A 67 18.02 -15.28 51.90
C SER A 67 17.11 -16.10 52.82
N ILE A 68 16.29 -16.99 52.26
CA ILE A 68 15.43 -17.89 53.05
C ILE A 68 16.27 -18.88 53.86
N LEU A 69 17.29 -19.50 53.23
CA LEU A 69 18.15 -20.49 53.88
C LEU A 69 18.96 -19.90 55.03
N THR A 70 19.56 -18.72 54.84
CA THR A 70 20.38 -18.08 55.88
C THR A 70 19.54 -17.63 57.06
N LYS A 71 18.34 -17.07 56.81
CA LYS A 71 17.39 -16.71 57.89
C LYS A 71 16.94 -17.92 58.70
N LYS A 72 16.55 -19.01 58.02
CA LYS A 72 16.14 -20.25 58.69
C LYS A 72 17.26 -20.81 59.57
N LEU A 73 18.50 -20.81 59.08
CA LEU A 73 19.64 -21.28 59.86
C LEU A 73 19.90 -20.41 61.11
N ALA A 74 19.67 -19.10 61.00
CA ALA A 74 19.77 -18.17 62.13
C ALA A 74 18.72 -18.50 63.21
N ASP A 75 17.46 -18.66 62.78
CA ASP A 75 16.33 -18.96 63.64
C ASP A 75 16.52 -20.29 64.37
N ASP A 76 17.04 -21.31 63.67
CA ASP A 76 17.30 -22.64 64.23
C ASP A 76 18.40 -22.65 65.32
N ILE A 77 19.41 -21.75 65.21
CA ILE A 77 20.51 -21.65 66.19
C ILE A 77 20.14 -20.71 67.34
N GLY A 78 19.35 -19.66 67.09
CA GLY A 78 18.80 -18.79 68.12
C GLY A 78 19.79 -17.86 68.81
N THR A 79 20.92 -17.51 68.17
CA THR A 79 21.89 -16.54 68.69
C THR A 79 21.98 -15.29 67.82
N GLU A 80 21.93 -14.11 68.44
CA GLU A 80 22.01 -12.82 67.77
C GLU A 80 23.42 -12.56 67.18
N ASP A 81 24.45 -13.22 67.69
CA ASP A 81 25.85 -13.07 67.24
C ASP A 81 26.04 -13.41 65.75
N LEU A 82 25.15 -14.25 65.18
CA LEU A 82 25.21 -14.67 63.78
C LEU A 82 24.66 -13.63 62.79
N THR A 83 23.90 -12.64 63.26
CA THR A 83 23.21 -11.65 62.42
C THR A 83 24.20 -10.90 61.52
N SER A 84 25.32 -10.45 62.09
CA SER A 84 26.37 -9.72 61.37
C SER A 84 27.00 -10.53 60.21
N CYS A 85 27.13 -11.85 60.41
CA CYS A 85 27.68 -12.75 59.40
C CYS A 85 26.68 -12.99 58.27
N ILE A 86 25.41 -13.20 58.60
CA ILE A 86 24.33 -13.39 57.63
C ILE A 86 24.16 -12.14 56.77
N ASP A 87 24.15 -10.96 57.38
CA ASP A 87 24.04 -9.68 56.66
C ASP A 87 25.21 -9.51 55.68
N ALA A 88 26.44 -9.82 56.12
CA ALA A 88 27.62 -9.76 55.24
C ALA A 88 27.51 -10.71 54.04
N ILE A 89 26.99 -11.93 54.24
CA ILE A 89 26.76 -12.90 53.16
C ILE A 89 25.71 -12.37 52.17
N LEU A 90 24.58 -11.85 52.67
CA LEU A 90 23.49 -11.36 51.83
C LEU A 90 23.88 -10.10 51.06
N VAL A 91 24.57 -9.15 51.70
CA VAL A 91 25.11 -7.96 51.03
C VAL A 91 26.09 -8.36 49.94
N THR A 92 27.06 -9.22 50.25
CA THR A 92 28.06 -9.68 49.27
C THR A 92 27.39 -10.40 48.09
N CYS A 93 26.38 -11.23 48.37
CA CYS A 93 25.61 -11.92 47.33
C CYS A 93 24.87 -10.91 46.43
N SER A 94 24.15 -9.97 47.04
CA SER A 94 23.35 -8.98 46.33
C SER A 94 24.20 -8.06 45.46
N GLU A 95 25.37 -7.61 45.96
CA GLU A 95 26.30 -6.80 45.18
C GLU A 95 26.87 -7.55 43.97
N ASN A 96 27.30 -8.79 44.16
CA ASN A 96 27.89 -9.58 43.07
C ASN A 96 26.85 -9.96 42.00
N LEU A 97 25.65 -10.37 42.42
CA LEU A 97 24.56 -10.68 41.50
C LEU A 97 24.00 -9.43 40.86
N GLY A 98 23.89 -8.32 41.59
CA GLY A 98 23.47 -7.02 41.10
C GLY A 98 24.33 -6.55 39.92
N ARG A 99 25.65 -6.55 40.08
CA ARG A 99 26.58 -6.21 38.98
C ARG A 99 26.42 -7.12 37.76
N LYS A 100 26.24 -8.43 37.97
CA LYS A 100 26.03 -9.37 36.85
C LYS A 100 24.68 -9.17 36.16
N ARG A 101 23.61 -8.88 36.92
CA ARG A 101 22.29 -8.56 36.36
C ARG A 101 22.34 -7.31 35.52
N GLU A 102 22.96 -6.24 36.01
CA GLU A 102 23.10 -4.99 35.28
C GLU A 102 23.77 -5.21 33.91
N ILE A 103 24.83 -6.03 33.85
CA ILE A 103 25.47 -6.40 32.57
C ILE A 103 24.49 -7.11 31.62
N LEU A 104 23.72 -8.08 32.12
CA LEU A 104 22.75 -8.83 31.31
C LEU A 104 21.57 -7.95 30.86
N GLU A 105 21.14 -7.01 31.69
CA GLU A 105 20.10 -6.04 31.37
C GLU A 105 20.55 -5.07 30.29
N ILE A 106 21.79 -4.57 30.38
CA ILE A 106 22.42 -3.75 29.33
C ILE A 106 22.48 -4.54 28.01
N GLU A 107 22.88 -5.82 28.05
CA GLU A 107 22.92 -6.68 26.86
C GLU A 107 21.53 -6.87 26.24
N SER A 108 20.52 -7.16 27.04
CA SER A 108 19.12 -7.24 26.60
C SER A 108 18.64 -5.90 26.00
N GLY A 109 19.01 -4.77 26.60
CA GLY A 109 18.72 -3.43 26.09
C GLY A 109 19.34 -3.16 24.71
N LYS A 110 20.58 -3.63 24.50
CA LYS A 110 21.26 -3.54 23.19
C LYS A 110 20.56 -4.38 22.12
N ILE A 111 20.15 -5.61 22.45
CA ILE A 111 19.42 -6.47 21.50
C ILE A 111 18.10 -5.81 21.10
N LYS A 112 17.30 -5.35 22.07
CA LYS A 112 16.00 -4.71 21.78
C LYS A 112 16.14 -3.46 20.91
N SER A 113 17.12 -2.61 21.20
CA SER A 113 17.33 -1.36 20.45
C SER A 113 17.94 -1.60 19.07
N GLY A 114 18.86 -2.57 18.93
CA GLY A 114 19.43 -2.96 17.64
C GLY A 114 18.44 -3.66 16.72
N ALA A 115 17.61 -4.55 17.28
CA ALA A 115 16.64 -5.35 16.54
C ALA A 115 15.68 -4.49 15.69
N ALA A 116 15.15 -3.41 16.26
CA ALA A 116 14.23 -2.52 15.56
C ALA A 116 14.85 -1.91 14.29
N GLN A 117 16.13 -1.51 14.35
CA GLN A 117 16.83 -0.94 13.20
C GLN A 117 17.13 -1.99 12.14
N GLU A 118 17.41 -3.23 12.55
CA GLU A 118 17.66 -4.32 11.61
C GLU A 118 16.38 -4.75 10.88
N TYR A 119 15.26 -4.85 11.59
CA TYR A 119 13.96 -5.12 10.97
C TYR A 119 13.62 -4.05 9.95
N GLN A 120 13.68 -2.77 10.36
CA GLN A 120 13.34 -1.66 9.48
C GLN A 120 14.15 -1.64 8.17
N LYS A 121 15.43 -2.03 8.21
CA LYS A 121 16.27 -2.10 6.99
C LYS A 121 15.76 -3.14 5.99
N ILE A 122 15.22 -4.26 6.46
CA ILE A 122 14.68 -5.29 5.57
C ILE A 122 13.26 -4.92 5.14
N GLU A 123 12.45 -4.36 6.03
CA GLU A 123 11.11 -3.84 5.74
C GLU A 123 11.14 -2.78 4.61
N ILE A 124 12.11 -1.85 4.65
CA ILE A 124 12.32 -0.88 3.56
C ILE A 124 12.64 -1.59 2.24
N LYS A 125 13.49 -2.62 2.25
CA LYS A 125 13.81 -3.39 1.03
C LYS A 125 12.58 -4.11 0.47
N VAL A 126 11.72 -4.65 1.33
CA VAL A 126 10.46 -5.26 0.91
C VAL A 126 9.61 -4.23 0.16
N LEU A 127 9.43 -3.04 0.73
CA LEU A 127 8.69 -1.95 0.10
C LEU A 127 9.32 -1.51 -1.23
N GLU A 128 10.65 -1.39 -1.29
CA GLU A 128 11.39 -1.04 -2.52
C GLU A 128 11.17 -2.06 -3.64
N VAL A 129 11.20 -3.36 -3.31
CA VAL A 129 10.96 -4.44 -4.28
C VAL A 129 9.51 -4.44 -4.78
N LEU A 130 8.54 -4.20 -3.90
CA LEU A 130 7.11 -4.15 -4.25
C LEU A 130 6.72 -2.87 -5.02
N THR A 131 7.43 -1.77 -4.78
CA THR A 131 7.14 -0.43 -5.33
C THR A 131 6.80 -0.42 -6.83
N PRO A 132 7.61 -0.95 -7.76
CA PRO A 132 7.29 -0.86 -9.18
C PRO A 132 6.03 -1.64 -9.57
N PHE A 133 5.71 -2.70 -8.84
CA PHE A 133 4.64 -3.62 -9.20
C PHE A 133 3.27 -3.19 -8.70
N LEU A 134 3.13 -2.79 -7.43
CA LEU A 134 1.80 -2.44 -6.90
C LEU A 134 1.21 -1.18 -7.56
N ILE A 135 2.02 -0.37 -8.25
CA ILE A 135 1.54 0.78 -9.04
C ILE A 135 0.48 0.34 -10.07
N SER A 136 0.68 -0.79 -10.73
CA SER A 136 -0.18 -1.21 -11.85
C SER A 136 -0.40 -2.71 -12.02
N GLY A 137 0.31 -3.55 -11.27
CA GLY A 137 0.31 -5.01 -11.39
C GLY A 137 -0.82 -5.70 -10.66
N ILE A 138 -1.60 -5.01 -9.82
CA ILE A 138 -2.74 -5.65 -9.15
C ILE A 138 -4.02 -5.42 -9.95
N TYR A 139 -4.52 -6.48 -10.59
CA TYR A 139 -5.77 -6.46 -11.32
C TYR A 139 -6.97 -6.36 -10.38
N GLY A 140 -8.01 -5.66 -10.82
CA GLY A 140 -9.23 -5.44 -10.02
C GLY A 140 -9.06 -4.46 -8.86
N ALA A 141 -7.85 -3.97 -8.57
CA ALA A 141 -7.63 -3.04 -7.48
C ALA A 141 -8.30 -1.69 -7.76
N GLU A 142 -9.17 -1.28 -6.84
CA GLU A 142 -9.70 0.07 -6.78
C GLU A 142 -8.58 1.02 -6.36
N LYS A 143 -8.52 2.18 -7.01
CA LYS A 143 -7.53 3.21 -6.71
C LYS A 143 -8.21 4.52 -6.40
N ARG A 144 -7.74 5.17 -5.34
CA ARG A 144 -8.07 6.53 -4.96
C ARG A 144 -6.81 7.38 -4.96
N PHE A 145 -6.92 8.57 -5.50
CA PHE A 145 -5.87 9.57 -5.57
C PHE A 145 -6.32 10.79 -4.80
N GLU A 146 -5.43 11.28 -3.95
CA GLU A 146 -5.56 12.55 -3.27
C GLU A 146 -4.36 13.41 -3.61
N LEU A 147 -4.61 14.67 -3.92
CA LEU A 147 -3.59 15.65 -4.20
C LEU A 147 -3.89 16.89 -3.38
N SER A 148 -2.84 17.44 -2.79
CA SER A 148 -2.86 18.74 -2.13
C SER A 148 -1.75 19.62 -2.71
N SER A 149 -2.11 20.86 -3.03
CA SER A 149 -1.15 21.88 -3.44
C SER A 149 -1.04 22.91 -2.33
N ASN A 150 0.18 23.21 -1.91
CA ASN A 150 0.46 24.29 -0.97
C ASN A 150 1.69 25.08 -1.43
N THR A 151 2.14 26.05 -0.62
CA THR A 151 3.30 26.89 -0.95
C THR A 151 4.61 26.11 -1.09
N ASN A 152 4.69 24.88 -0.58
CA ASN A 152 5.88 24.03 -0.59
C ASN A 152 5.88 23.03 -1.74
N GLY A 153 4.88 23.07 -2.64
CA GLY A 153 4.76 22.18 -3.78
C GLY A 153 3.47 21.39 -3.80
N ILE A 154 3.38 20.46 -4.76
CA ILE A 154 2.29 19.51 -4.89
C ILE A 154 2.72 18.16 -4.33
N SER A 155 1.90 17.62 -3.45
CA SER A 155 2.08 16.26 -2.92
C SER A 155 0.77 15.51 -3.02
N GLY A 156 0.86 14.18 -3.12
CA GLY A 156 -0.33 13.35 -3.18
C GLY A 156 -0.16 12.01 -2.51
N VAL A 157 -1.28 11.30 -2.41
CA VAL A 157 -1.38 9.93 -1.95
C VAL A 157 -2.14 9.13 -3.01
N MET A 158 -1.65 7.95 -3.35
CA MET A 158 -2.46 6.94 -4.04
C MET A 158 -2.70 5.79 -3.07
N GLU A 159 -3.96 5.51 -2.81
CA GLU A 159 -4.41 4.30 -2.15
C GLU A 159 -4.87 3.31 -3.21
N GLY A 160 -4.46 2.05 -3.08
CA GLY A 160 -5.04 0.94 -3.82
C GLY A 160 -5.62 -0.10 -2.86
N SER A 161 -6.75 -0.69 -3.21
CA SER A 161 -7.43 -1.69 -2.38
C SER A 161 -7.99 -2.85 -3.21
N ILE A 162 -7.84 -4.06 -2.68
CA ILE A 162 -8.42 -5.28 -3.24
C ILE A 162 -8.54 -6.34 -2.14
N SER A 163 -9.71 -6.96 -1.97
CA SER A 163 -9.90 -8.15 -1.12
C SER A 163 -9.17 -8.11 0.24
N GLY A 164 -9.34 -7.02 1.02
CA GLY A 164 -8.70 -6.85 2.34
C GLY A 164 -7.25 -6.35 2.31
N MET A 165 -6.57 -6.42 1.16
CA MET A 165 -5.26 -5.81 0.94
C MET A 165 -5.42 -4.32 0.59
N GLN A 166 -4.64 -3.46 1.25
CA GLN A 166 -4.51 -2.04 0.88
C GLN A 166 -3.05 -1.64 0.74
N TYR A 167 -2.76 -0.66 -0.10
CA TYR A 167 -1.40 -0.17 -0.28
C TYR A 167 -1.37 1.33 -0.57
N TYR A 168 -0.39 2.02 0.00
CA TYR A 168 -0.33 3.47 0.01
C TYR A 168 0.98 3.97 -0.58
N TYR A 169 0.87 4.79 -1.62
CA TYR A 169 1.98 5.50 -2.21
C TYR A 169 1.94 6.97 -1.84
N ARG A 170 3.10 7.53 -1.49
CA ARG A 170 3.33 8.97 -1.53
C ARG A 170 3.73 9.36 -2.95
N LEU A 171 3.09 10.40 -3.45
CA LEU A 171 3.26 10.90 -4.82
C LEU A 171 3.94 12.26 -4.79
N TRP A 172 4.95 12.41 -5.65
CA TRP A 172 5.63 13.67 -5.88
C TRP A 172 5.49 14.08 -7.35
N PHE A 173 5.20 15.35 -7.57
CA PHE A 173 4.95 15.92 -8.88
C PHE A 173 6.14 16.77 -9.34
N THR A 174 6.23 16.99 -10.65
CA THR A 174 7.25 17.87 -11.23
C THR A 174 7.01 19.35 -10.95
N GLU A 175 5.76 19.73 -10.72
CA GLU A 175 5.33 21.11 -10.64
C GLU A 175 5.29 21.63 -9.20
N GLU A 176 5.60 22.91 -9.01
CA GLU A 176 5.49 23.57 -7.71
C GLU A 176 4.06 24.04 -7.41
N LEU A 177 3.29 24.41 -8.45
CA LEU A 177 1.92 24.89 -8.35
C LEU A 177 1.06 24.31 -9.47
N LEU A 178 -0.14 23.85 -9.10
CA LEU A 178 -1.12 23.32 -10.04
C LEU A 178 -2.20 24.35 -10.33
N THR A 179 -2.29 24.82 -11.57
CA THR A 179 -3.40 25.66 -12.03
C THR A 179 -4.50 24.82 -12.68
N VAL A 180 -5.71 25.37 -12.74
CA VAL A 180 -6.83 24.77 -13.47
C VAL A 180 -6.47 24.51 -14.93
N GLU A 181 -5.79 25.47 -15.58
CA GLU A 181 -5.34 25.33 -16.97
C GLU A 181 -4.46 24.09 -17.19
N LYS A 182 -3.54 23.83 -16.26
CA LYS A 182 -2.65 22.67 -16.34
C LYS A 182 -3.36 21.36 -16.06
N LEU A 183 -4.28 21.34 -15.09
CA LEU A 183 -4.98 20.12 -14.70
C LEU A 183 -6.04 19.73 -15.75
N ILE A 184 -6.89 20.68 -16.13
CA ILE A 184 -8.09 20.43 -16.93
C ILE A 184 -8.28 21.40 -18.10
N GLY A 185 -7.31 22.26 -18.41
CA GLY A 185 -7.45 23.28 -19.45
C GLY A 185 -8.37 24.41 -19.02
N SER A 186 -9.07 25.02 -19.97
CA SER A 186 -9.99 26.11 -19.67
C SER A 186 -11.25 25.65 -18.93
N LEU A 187 -11.61 26.39 -17.90
CA LEU A 187 -12.86 26.24 -17.16
C LEU A 187 -13.44 27.62 -16.88
N SER A 188 -14.72 27.80 -17.15
CA SER A 188 -15.44 29.01 -16.77
C SER A 188 -16.72 28.67 -16.03
N LEU A 189 -16.97 29.36 -14.92
CA LEU A 189 -18.18 29.18 -14.11
C LEU A 189 -18.98 30.49 -14.03
N PRO A 190 -20.31 30.43 -13.97
CA PRO A 190 -21.15 31.62 -13.84
C PRO A 190 -21.08 32.21 -12.44
N GLY A 191 -21.06 33.53 -12.34
CA GLY A 191 -21.15 34.24 -11.07
C GLY A 191 -21.88 35.58 -11.19
N TRP A 192 -22.39 36.06 -10.06
CA TRP A 192 -23.07 37.36 -9.99
C TRP A 192 -22.06 38.50 -9.99
N THR A 193 -22.25 39.46 -10.89
CA THR A 193 -21.42 40.67 -10.96
C THR A 193 -22.27 41.93 -10.96
N LYS A 194 -21.86 42.94 -10.20
CA LYS A 194 -22.49 44.27 -10.22
C LYS A 194 -21.82 45.12 -11.29
N THR A 195 -22.57 45.51 -12.32
CA THR A 195 -22.08 46.31 -13.45
C THR A 195 -22.96 47.54 -13.68
N GLY A 196 -22.40 48.60 -14.28
CA GLY A 196 -23.09 49.86 -14.56
C GLY A 196 -22.47 51.09 -13.87
N ILE A 197 -22.33 52.19 -14.62
CA ILE A 197 -21.70 53.44 -14.16
C ILE A 197 -22.70 54.33 -13.39
N LEU A 198 -23.97 54.33 -13.80
CA LEU A 198 -25.02 55.17 -13.21
C LEU A 198 -25.93 54.44 -12.21
N ARG A 199 -26.20 53.15 -12.44
CA ARG A 199 -26.94 52.27 -11.53
C ARG A 199 -26.28 50.89 -11.55
N LYS A 200 -25.93 50.35 -10.39
CA LYS A 200 -25.36 48.99 -10.28
C LYS A 200 -26.48 47.98 -10.51
N GLU A 201 -26.41 47.25 -11.61
CA GLU A 201 -27.28 46.12 -11.94
C GLU A 201 -26.54 44.80 -11.69
N GLU A 202 -27.24 43.81 -11.17
CA GLU A 202 -26.71 42.45 -11.05
C GLU A 202 -26.87 41.72 -12.39
N LYS A 203 -25.76 41.19 -12.91
CA LYS A 203 -25.72 40.40 -14.14
C LYS A 203 -24.86 39.16 -13.92
N ILE A 204 -25.29 38.05 -14.51
CA ILE A 204 -24.51 36.83 -14.57
C ILE A 204 -23.37 37.03 -15.58
N LYS A 205 -22.15 36.70 -15.17
CA LYS A 205 -20.98 36.71 -16.04
C LYS A 205 -20.24 35.39 -15.90
N MET A 206 -19.77 34.85 -17.03
CA MET A 206 -18.84 33.73 -17.04
C MET A 206 -17.47 34.21 -16.54
N GLN A 207 -17.00 33.59 -15.48
CA GLN A 207 -15.69 33.84 -14.91
C GLN A 207 -14.74 32.74 -15.34
N ASP A 208 -13.64 33.14 -15.96
CA ASP A 208 -12.52 32.25 -16.26
C ASP A 208 -11.78 31.87 -14.97
N LEU A 209 -11.59 30.57 -14.77
CA LEU A 209 -10.90 29.98 -13.63
C LEU A 209 -9.54 29.40 -14.00
N SER A 210 -9.07 29.56 -15.24
CA SER A 210 -7.82 28.94 -15.72
C SER A 210 -6.60 29.26 -14.83
N GLU A 211 -6.55 30.47 -14.28
CA GLU A 211 -5.50 30.96 -13.35
C GLU A 211 -5.71 30.61 -11.87
N PHE A 212 -6.82 29.95 -11.53
CA PHE A 212 -7.05 29.47 -10.16
C PHE A 212 -6.10 28.32 -9.86
N LEU A 213 -5.69 28.25 -8.60
CA LEU A 213 -4.88 27.15 -8.07
C LEU A 213 -5.80 26.01 -7.68
N VAL A 214 -5.38 24.79 -7.97
CA VAL A 214 -6.00 23.57 -7.47
C VAL A 214 -5.45 23.33 -6.07
N SER A 215 -6.21 23.66 -5.02
CA SER A 215 -5.76 23.46 -3.64
C SER A 215 -5.90 22.00 -3.19
N SER A 216 -6.92 21.31 -3.68
CA SER A 216 -7.16 19.89 -3.39
C SER A 216 -7.87 19.18 -4.55
N LEU A 217 -7.53 17.91 -4.75
CA LEU A 217 -8.17 17.02 -5.70
C LEU A 217 -8.30 15.62 -5.07
N GLU A 218 -9.51 15.06 -5.08
CA GLU A 218 -9.79 13.65 -4.80
C GLU A 218 -10.34 13.02 -6.09
N TYR A 219 -9.83 11.84 -6.48
CA TYR A 219 -10.26 11.12 -7.69
C TYR A 219 -10.21 9.61 -7.45
N ASP A 220 -11.25 8.87 -7.82
CA ASP A 220 -11.31 7.42 -7.65
C ASP A 220 -11.49 6.64 -8.97
N SER A 221 -11.52 5.32 -8.87
CA SER A 221 -11.65 4.41 -10.01
C SER A 221 -13.03 4.42 -10.65
N GLU A 222 -14.05 4.86 -9.91
CA GLU A 222 -15.41 5.10 -10.41
C GLU A 222 -15.54 6.44 -11.16
N LYS A 223 -14.44 7.20 -11.26
CA LYS A 223 -14.38 8.53 -11.85
C LYS A 223 -15.17 9.58 -11.07
N ASN A 224 -15.41 9.33 -9.78
CA ASN A 224 -15.85 10.39 -8.90
C ASN A 224 -14.70 11.34 -8.66
N ILE A 225 -15.03 12.62 -8.53
CA ILE A 225 -14.06 13.68 -8.31
C ILE A 225 -14.55 14.65 -7.26
N ARG A 226 -13.59 15.20 -6.51
CA ARG A 226 -13.78 16.38 -5.69
C ARG A 226 -12.61 17.32 -5.94
N LEU A 227 -12.88 18.45 -6.59
CA LEU A 227 -11.88 19.43 -6.99
C LEU A 227 -12.14 20.74 -6.25
N ILE A 228 -11.12 21.24 -5.56
CA ILE A 228 -11.15 22.52 -4.86
C ILE A 228 -10.21 23.50 -5.56
N LEU A 229 -10.78 24.63 -5.96
CA LEU A 229 -10.12 25.68 -6.72
C LEU A 229 -10.11 26.97 -5.92
N GLU A 230 -8.97 27.63 -5.82
CA GLU A 230 -8.82 28.87 -5.06
C GLU A 230 -8.06 29.89 -5.90
N ASN A 231 -8.48 31.15 -5.81
CA ASN A 231 -7.68 32.20 -6.42
C ASN A 231 -6.40 32.45 -5.60
N LYS A 232 -5.42 33.15 -6.19
CA LYS A 232 -4.13 33.47 -5.54
C LYS A 232 -4.24 34.20 -4.20
N LYS A 233 -5.39 34.83 -3.91
CA LYS A 233 -5.66 35.55 -2.65
C LYS A 233 -6.44 34.71 -1.62
N ALA A 234 -6.80 33.47 -1.96
CA ALA A 234 -7.63 32.56 -1.18
C ALA A 234 -8.93 33.18 -0.65
N ASN A 235 -9.47 34.17 -1.36
CA ASN A 235 -10.69 34.88 -0.95
C ASN A 235 -11.89 34.55 -1.83
N ARG A 236 -11.72 33.65 -2.81
CA ARG A 236 -12.78 33.04 -3.59
C ARG A 236 -12.43 31.58 -3.82
N LYS A 237 -13.35 30.70 -3.49
CA LYS A 237 -13.20 29.25 -3.59
C LYS A 237 -14.30 28.68 -4.48
N PHE A 238 -13.95 27.72 -5.31
CA PHE A 238 -14.92 26.88 -6.00
C PHE A 238 -14.70 25.43 -5.61
N ARG A 239 -15.77 24.68 -5.44
CA ARG A 239 -15.73 23.22 -5.28
C ARG A 239 -16.56 22.58 -6.38
N ILE A 240 -15.99 21.62 -7.07
CA ILE A 240 -16.70 20.79 -8.05
C ILE A 240 -16.63 19.35 -7.52
N GLU A 241 -17.77 18.74 -7.25
CA GLU A 241 -17.82 17.36 -6.79
C GLU A 241 -18.89 16.57 -7.52
N GLY A 242 -18.62 15.30 -7.83
CA GLY A 242 -19.56 14.47 -8.58
C GLY A 242 -18.91 13.35 -9.37
N GLY A 243 -19.75 12.60 -10.09
CA GLY A 243 -19.37 11.44 -10.88
C GLY A 243 -20.48 11.04 -11.84
N GLY A 244 -20.12 10.35 -12.93
CA GLY A 244 -21.05 9.98 -13.99
C GLY A 244 -21.70 11.20 -14.65
N LEU A 245 -22.99 11.43 -14.41
CA LEU A 245 -23.76 12.57 -14.94
C LEU A 245 -24.19 13.58 -13.88
N ASN A 246 -23.83 13.34 -12.61
CA ASN A 246 -24.27 14.16 -11.48
C ASN A 246 -23.08 14.95 -10.93
N TYR A 247 -23.05 16.25 -11.25
CA TYR A 247 -22.02 17.18 -10.76
C TYR A 247 -22.67 18.33 -10.00
N PHE A 248 -22.01 18.71 -8.91
CA PHE A 248 -22.39 19.82 -8.04
C PHE A 248 -21.26 20.84 -8.04
N VAL A 249 -21.62 22.10 -8.24
CA VAL A 249 -20.65 23.20 -8.24
C VAL A 249 -21.02 24.17 -7.14
N TYR A 250 -20.04 24.50 -6.33
CA TYR A 250 -20.17 25.44 -5.22
C TYR A 250 -19.25 26.63 -5.44
N GLU A 251 -19.74 27.81 -5.10
CA GLU A 251 -18.93 29.01 -4.89
C GLU A 251 -18.92 29.32 -3.39
N ASP A 252 -17.73 29.29 -2.80
CA ASP A 252 -17.45 29.24 -1.37
C ASP A 252 -18.19 28.06 -0.70
N ASP A 253 -19.43 28.24 -0.27
CA ASP A 253 -20.31 27.18 0.27
C ASP A 253 -21.72 27.18 -0.34
N ARG A 254 -21.99 28.06 -1.31
CA ARG A 254 -23.27 28.13 -2.00
C ARG A 254 -23.25 27.22 -3.22
N GLU A 255 -24.16 26.25 -3.26
CA GLU A 255 -24.36 25.42 -4.44
C GLU A 255 -24.96 26.25 -5.59
N ILE A 256 -24.15 26.54 -6.62
CA ILE A 256 -24.58 27.30 -7.80
C ILE A 256 -25.27 26.42 -8.83
N THR A 257 -25.12 25.09 -8.77
CA THR A 257 -25.88 24.13 -9.59
C THR A 257 -27.37 24.08 -9.22
N ALA A 258 -27.70 24.22 -7.94
CA ALA A 258 -29.10 24.27 -7.47
C ALA A 258 -29.80 25.62 -7.75
N ASP A 259 -29.03 26.67 -8.06
CA ASP A 259 -29.57 27.98 -8.41
C ASP A 259 -30.14 27.95 -9.83
N LYS A 260 -31.42 28.34 -9.99
CA LYS A 260 -32.09 28.27 -11.30
C LYS A 260 -31.47 29.18 -12.35
N GLU A 261 -30.95 30.32 -11.95
CA GLU A 261 -30.41 31.30 -12.88
C GLU A 261 -28.94 30.98 -13.20
N LEU A 262 -28.11 30.70 -12.19
CA LEU A 262 -26.70 30.34 -12.40
C LEU A 262 -26.54 28.93 -13.00
N GLY A 263 -27.29 27.96 -12.49
CA GLY A 263 -27.22 26.55 -12.91
C GLY A 263 -27.50 26.36 -14.39
N ALA A 264 -28.36 27.21 -14.99
CA ALA A 264 -28.66 27.20 -16.42
C ALA A 264 -27.45 27.55 -17.32
N PHE A 265 -26.43 28.22 -16.78
CA PHE A 265 -25.19 28.57 -17.50
C PHE A 265 -24.05 27.59 -17.25
N ILE A 266 -24.23 26.58 -16.40
CA ILE A 266 -23.18 25.59 -16.12
C ILE A 266 -23.15 24.55 -17.25
N ASP A 267 -22.01 24.44 -17.93
CA ASP A 267 -21.80 23.44 -18.96
C ASP A 267 -21.50 22.07 -18.33
N MET A 268 -22.55 21.27 -18.12
CA MET A 268 -22.42 19.90 -17.60
C MET A 268 -21.57 19.01 -18.53
N THR A 269 -21.53 19.28 -19.83
CA THR A 269 -20.72 18.48 -20.78
C THR A 269 -19.22 18.73 -20.61
N ALA A 270 -18.85 19.93 -20.15
CA ALA A 270 -17.48 20.24 -19.76
C ALA A 270 -17.10 19.55 -18.44
N LEU A 271 -18.01 19.52 -17.45
CA LEU A 271 -17.76 18.89 -16.15
C LEU A 271 -17.55 17.37 -16.26
N VAL A 272 -18.35 16.69 -17.09
CA VAL A 272 -18.23 15.24 -17.34
C VAL A 272 -16.85 14.84 -17.90
N LYS A 273 -16.12 15.77 -18.52
CA LYS A 273 -14.77 15.52 -19.07
C LYS A 273 -13.64 15.72 -18.05
N ILE A 274 -13.93 16.29 -16.88
CA ILE A 274 -12.91 16.58 -15.86
C ILE A 274 -12.19 15.30 -15.40
N PRO A 275 -12.88 14.17 -15.08
CA PRO A 275 -12.19 12.97 -14.62
C PRO A 275 -11.17 12.41 -15.61
N GLU A 276 -11.47 12.44 -16.92
CA GLU A 276 -10.54 12.00 -17.96
C GLU A 276 -9.29 12.89 -18.02
N LYS A 277 -9.48 14.22 -17.94
CA LYS A 277 -8.36 15.18 -17.92
C LYS A 277 -7.49 15.00 -16.69
N VAL A 278 -8.10 14.80 -15.52
CA VAL A 278 -7.39 14.49 -14.28
C VAL A 278 -6.60 13.20 -14.40
N GLN A 279 -7.21 12.13 -14.90
CA GLN A 279 -6.51 10.85 -15.10
C GLN A 279 -5.29 11.01 -16.02
N ASN A 280 -5.44 11.76 -17.11
CA ASN A 280 -4.33 12.05 -18.04
C ASN A 280 -3.23 12.88 -17.37
N TYR A 281 -3.60 13.88 -16.57
CA TYR A 281 -2.66 14.69 -15.80
C TYR A 281 -1.85 13.83 -14.81
N LEU A 282 -2.52 13.00 -14.01
CA LEU A 282 -1.86 12.13 -13.02
C LEU A 282 -0.87 11.17 -13.69
N ARG A 283 -1.27 10.53 -14.80
CA ARG A 283 -0.39 9.63 -15.57
C ARG A 283 0.85 10.32 -16.12
N ALA A 284 0.74 11.58 -16.54
CA ALA A 284 1.82 12.32 -17.19
C ALA A 284 2.75 13.05 -16.20
N ASN A 285 2.27 13.44 -15.02
CA ASN A 285 2.96 14.40 -14.15
C ASN A 285 3.43 13.83 -12.80
N ILE A 286 3.01 12.62 -12.42
CA ILE A 286 3.59 11.97 -11.23
C ILE A 286 5.03 11.55 -11.57
N ARG A 287 5.98 12.15 -10.85
CA ARG A 287 7.42 11.90 -11.05
C ARG A 287 7.91 10.70 -10.26
N THR A 288 7.46 10.59 -9.01
CA THR A 288 7.94 9.57 -8.09
C THR A 288 6.77 8.93 -7.36
N TYR A 289 6.78 7.61 -7.35
CA TYR A 289 5.93 6.76 -6.52
C TYR A 289 6.79 6.18 -5.41
N THR A 290 6.49 6.50 -4.15
CA THR A 290 7.16 5.90 -2.99
C THR A 290 6.14 5.08 -2.22
N LEU A 291 6.23 3.75 -2.31
CA LEU A 291 5.39 2.86 -1.51
C LEU A 291 5.72 3.06 -0.03
N SER A 292 4.71 3.41 0.76
CA SER A 292 4.87 3.80 2.15
C SER A 292 4.27 2.82 3.13
N LYS A 293 3.23 2.08 2.72
CA LYS A 293 2.56 1.09 3.56
C LYS A 293 1.88 0.03 2.70
N VAL A 294 1.86 -1.19 3.20
CA VAL A 294 1.03 -2.29 2.71
C VAL A 294 0.26 -2.84 3.91
N LEU A 295 -1.04 -3.00 3.76
CA LEU A 295 -1.94 -3.51 4.78
C LEU A 295 -2.60 -4.79 4.29
N LEU A 296 -2.85 -5.69 5.23
CA LEU A 296 -3.76 -6.82 5.06
C LEU A 296 -4.69 -6.83 6.26
N ASP A 297 -5.99 -6.73 6.02
CA ASP A 297 -7.02 -6.67 7.07
C ASP A 297 -6.72 -5.59 8.14
N GLU A 298 -6.34 -4.40 7.66
CA GLU A 298 -5.96 -3.21 8.46
C GLU A 298 -4.62 -3.32 9.22
N GLU A 299 -3.96 -4.47 9.23
CA GLU A 299 -2.65 -4.69 9.86
C GLU A 299 -1.50 -4.42 8.89
N ASP A 300 -0.39 -3.87 9.40
CA ASP A 300 0.79 -3.57 8.59
C ASP A 300 1.54 -4.85 8.23
N ALA A 301 1.23 -5.37 7.04
CA ALA A 301 1.68 -6.65 6.52
C ALA A 301 3.21 -6.77 6.48
N VAL A 302 3.94 -5.67 6.28
CA VAL A 302 5.40 -5.69 6.28
C VAL A 302 5.91 -5.93 7.69
N SER A 303 5.36 -5.21 8.68
CA SER A 303 5.79 -5.32 10.08
C SER A 303 5.34 -6.62 10.76
N THR A 304 4.20 -7.19 10.34
CA THR A 304 3.63 -8.43 10.88
C THR A 304 4.07 -9.69 10.13
N ASN A 305 4.84 -9.55 9.05
CA ASN A 305 5.30 -10.63 8.17
C ASN A 305 4.14 -11.38 7.49
N GLN A 306 3.22 -10.64 6.86
CA GLN A 306 2.07 -11.13 6.11
C GLN A 306 2.14 -10.79 4.62
N ILE A 307 3.33 -10.50 4.09
CA ILE A 307 3.51 -10.15 2.68
C ILE A 307 3.29 -11.36 1.78
N PHE A 308 3.67 -12.55 2.22
CA PHE A 308 3.29 -13.78 1.55
C PHE A 308 1.76 -13.89 1.38
N ASP A 309 0.99 -13.57 2.43
CA ASP A 309 -0.48 -13.59 2.33
C ASP A 309 -1.01 -12.49 1.38
N CYS A 310 -0.38 -11.31 1.34
CA CYS A 310 -0.68 -10.33 0.28
C CYS A 310 -0.40 -10.87 -1.13
N LEU A 311 0.70 -11.62 -1.33
CA LEU A 311 1.00 -12.24 -2.62
C LEU A 311 -0.05 -13.28 -3.02
N LYS A 312 -0.68 -13.99 -2.06
CA LYS A 312 -1.80 -14.90 -2.33
C LYS A 312 -3.01 -14.15 -2.88
N VAL A 313 -3.39 -13.03 -2.25
CA VAL A 313 -4.48 -12.16 -2.74
C VAL A 313 -4.25 -11.74 -4.18
N ILE A 314 -3.01 -11.38 -4.53
CA ILE A 314 -2.64 -11.02 -5.91
C ILE A 314 -2.68 -12.24 -6.82
N ALA A 315 -2.13 -13.38 -6.38
CA ALA A 315 -2.13 -14.63 -7.14
C ALA A 315 -3.54 -15.09 -7.50
N GLU A 316 -4.53 -14.91 -6.62
CA GLU A 316 -5.94 -15.22 -6.92
C GLU A 316 -6.46 -14.42 -8.13
N GLN A 317 -6.14 -13.13 -8.21
CA GLN A 317 -6.54 -12.28 -9.35
C GLN A 317 -5.89 -12.73 -10.66
N TYR A 318 -4.59 -13.07 -10.61
CA TYR A 318 -3.89 -13.61 -11.78
C TYR A 318 -4.39 -15.01 -12.15
N GLY A 319 -4.69 -15.85 -11.17
CA GLY A 319 -5.15 -17.22 -11.33
C GLY A 319 -6.45 -17.33 -12.12
N VAL A 320 -7.38 -16.37 -11.95
CA VAL A 320 -8.61 -16.28 -12.76
C VAL A 320 -8.26 -16.16 -14.25
N ILE A 321 -7.34 -15.26 -14.61
CA ILE A 321 -6.95 -15.04 -16.01
C ILE A 321 -6.12 -16.22 -16.54
N VAL A 322 -5.22 -16.79 -15.72
CA VAL A 322 -4.48 -18.02 -16.08
C VAL A 322 -5.46 -19.14 -16.43
N HIS A 323 -6.47 -19.37 -15.58
CA HIS A 323 -7.46 -20.41 -15.80
C HIS A 323 -8.24 -20.19 -17.11
N GLU A 324 -8.67 -18.95 -17.39
CA GLU A 324 -9.33 -18.63 -18.65
C GLU A 324 -8.41 -18.84 -19.87
N CYS A 325 -7.15 -18.44 -19.80
CA CYS A 325 -6.17 -18.68 -20.85
C CYS A 325 -6.01 -20.18 -21.13
N LEU A 326 -5.93 -21.00 -20.08
CA LEU A 326 -5.85 -22.45 -20.21
C LEU A 326 -7.14 -23.04 -20.76
N ALA A 327 -8.32 -22.58 -20.32
CA ALA A 327 -9.62 -23.07 -20.77
C ALA A 327 -9.86 -22.78 -22.27
N LYS A 328 -9.57 -21.56 -22.70
CA LYS A 328 -9.72 -21.08 -24.09
C LYS A 328 -8.55 -21.45 -24.99
N GLY A 329 -7.43 -21.89 -24.41
CA GLY A 329 -6.22 -22.27 -25.12
C GLY A 329 -6.28 -23.66 -25.77
N HIS A 330 -5.54 -23.83 -26.87
CA HIS A 330 -5.36 -25.11 -27.54
C HIS A 330 -4.40 -26.04 -26.77
N ASN A 331 -3.35 -25.48 -26.17
CA ASN A 331 -2.40 -26.21 -25.34
C ASN A 331 -2.71 -25.95 -23.85
N LYS A 332 -3.00 -27.01 -23.09
CA LYS A 332 -3.33 -26.91 -21.66
C LYS A 332 -2.09 -26.82 -20.75
N GLU A 333 -0.90 -26.91 -21.33
CA GLU A 333 0.38 -26.76 -20.62
C GLU A 333 1.00 -25.36 -20.80
N GLU A 334 0.36 -24.48 -21.57
CA GLU A 334 0.87 -23.14 -21.89
C GLU A 334 -0.21 -22.08 -21.70
N ILE A 335 0.13 -21.02 -20.99
CA ILE A 335 -0.68 -19.80 -20.91
C ILE A 335 -0.31 -18.97 -22.14
N THR A 336 -1.24 -18.77 -23.06
CA THR A 336 -0.98 -18.05 -24.32
C THR A 336 -1.97 -16.92 -24.55
N ILE A 337 -1.46 -15.76 -24.96
CA ILE A 337 -2.26 -14.62 -25.40
C ILE A 337 -1.88 -14.23 -26.84
N LYS A 338 -2.81 -13.60 -27.54
CA LYS A 338 -2.62 -12.99 -28.85
C LYS A 338 -2.61 -11.47 -28.72
N ILE A 339 -1.74 -10.83 -29.49
CA ILE A 339 -1.62 -9.38 -29.58
C ILE A 339 -1.96 -8.99 -31.02
N GLU A 340 -3.00 -8.16 -31.18
CA GLU A 340 -3.40 -7.62 -32.48
C GLU A 340 -3.02 -6.14 -32.56
N GLU A 341 -2.13 -5.82 -33.50
CA GLU A 341 -1.67 -4.46 -33.76
C GLU A 341 -2.68 -3.66 -34.61
N ALA A 342 -2.50 -2.34 -34.66
CA ALA A 342 -3.40 -1.46 -35.39
C ALA A 342 -3.42 -1.71 -36.92
N ASP A 343 -2.37 -2.31 -37.47
CA ASP A 343 -2.27 -2.71 -38.88
C ASP A 343 -2.86 -4.10 -39.17
N GLY A 344 -3.41 -4.78 -38.15
CA GLY A 344 -3.96 -6.13 -38.24
C GLY A 344 -2.93 -7.24 -38.06
N THR A 345 -1.65 -6.93 -37.83
CA THR A 345 -0.62 -7.92 -37.51
C THR A 345 -0.97 -8.62 -36.20
N ARG A 346 -0.92 -9.96 -36.19
CA ARG A 346 -1.16 -10.77 -35.00
C ARG A 346 0.11 -11.50 -34.57
N THR A 347 0.45 -11.37 -33.30
CA THR A 347 1.56 -12.10 -32.66
C THR A 347 1.04 -12.87 -31.45
N GLU A 348 1.79 -13.89 -31.02
CA GLU A 348 1.47 -14.69 -29.84
C GLU A 348 2.58 -14.57 -28.81
N LYS A 349 2.20 -14.53 -27.54
CA LYS A 349 3.11 -14.66 -26.40
C LYS A 349 2.61 -15.78 -25.50
N TYR A 350 3.54 -16.56 -24.99
CA TYR A 350 3.22 -17.67 -24.11
C TYR A 350 4.25 -17.84 -22.99
N ILE A 351 3.83 -18.53 -21.94
CA ILE A 351 4.68 -19.07 -20.89
C ILE A 351 4.16 -20.45 -20.50
N SER A 352 5.07 -21.41 -20.31
CA SER A 352 4.69 -22.79 -19.96
C SER A 352 4.40 -22.91 -18.46
N LYS A 353 3.44 -23.79 -18.10
CA LYS A 353 3.16 -24.12 -16.69
C LYS A 353 4.40 -24.63 -15.96
N SER A 354 5.19 -25.48 -16.64
CA SER A 354 6.42 -26.06 -16.08
C SER A 354 7.48 -25.00 -15.79
N GLU A 355 7.65 -24.00 -16.66
CA GLU A 355 8.55 -22.87 -16.42
C GLU A 355 8.10 -22.06 -15.21
N MET A 356 6.82 -21.71 -15.12
CA MET A 356 6.27 -20.97 -13.97
C MET A 356 6.43 -21.74 -12.67
N TYR A 357 6.02 -23.02 -12.67
CA TYR A 357 6.13 -23.89 -11.50
C TYR A 357 7.58 -24.04 -11.04
N THR A 358 8.53 -24.25 -11.97
CA THR A 358 9.95 -24.38 -11.62
C THR A 358 10.43 -23.12 -10.90
N ARG A 359 10.22 -21.94 -11.50
CA ARG A 359 10.65 -20.66 -10.92
C ARG A 359 10.04 -20.36 -9.56
N LEU A 360 8.78 -20.74 -9.35
CA LEU A 360 8.10 -20.56 -8.06
C LEU A 360 8.57 -21.60 -7.04
N SER A 361 8.74 -22.86 -7.45
CA SER A 361 9.20 -23.93 -6.55
C SER A 361 10.64 -23.71 -6.05
N ASP A 362 11.48 -23.04 -6.83
CA ASP A 362 12.83 -22.63 -6.43
C ASP A 362 12.84 -21.65 -5.25
N VAL A 363 11.71 -20.97 -4.99
CA VAL A 363 11.55 -20.06 -3.84
C VAL A 363 11.32 -20.84 -2.53
N GLY A 364 10.72 -22.03 -2.60
CA GLY A 364 10.38 -22.85 -1.43
C GLY A 364 8.89 -23.19 -1.34
N SER A 365 8.43 -23.59 -0.15
CA SER A 365 7.04 -23.99 0.11
C SER A 365 6.02 -22.91 -0.24
N GLU A 366 6.36 -21.66 0.06
CA GLU A 366 5.54 -20.48 -0.18
C GLU A 366 5.35 -20.26 -1.68
N GLY A 367 6.41 -20.45 -2.47
CA GLY A 367 6.33 -20.38 -3.92
C GLY A 367 5.50 -21.53 -4.52
N VAL A 368 5.59 -22.74 -3.97
CA VAL A 368 4.72 -23.86 -4.38
C VAL A 368 3.25 -23.52 -4.13
N GLU A 369 2.91 -22.93 -2.98
CA GLU A 369 1.54 -22.50 -2.68
C GLU A 369 1.04 -21.43 -3.67
N ILE A 370 1.88 -20.45 -4.05
CA ILE A 370 1.53 -19.48 -5.11
C ILE A 370 1.29 -20.20 -6.45
N ALA A 371 2.11 -21.20 -6.79
CA ALA A 371 1.93 -21.96 -8.03
C ALA A 371 0.61 -22.75 -8.03
N GLU A 372 0.19 -23.27 -6.88
CA GLU A 372 -1.11 -23.93 -6.69
C GLU A 372 -2.27 -22.94 -6.88
N ILE A 373 -2.20 -21.74 -6.26
CA ILE A 373 -3.23 -20.70 -6.41
C ILE A 373 -3.37 -20.25 -7.87
N LEU A 374 -2.25 -20.09 -8.58
CA LEU A 374 -2.23 -19.75 -10.00
C LEU A 374 -2.76 -20.89 -10.89
N GLY A 375 -2.88 -22.13 -10.38
CA GLY A 375 -3.29 -23.30 -11.15
C GLY A 375 -2.22 -23.80 -12.12
N VAL A 376 -0.94 -23.53 -11.84
CA VAL A 376 0.19 -23.91 -12.70
C VAL A 376 0.99 -25.10 -12.16
N ASP A 377 0.57 -25.67 -11.04
CA ASP A 377 1.15 -26.91 -10.54
C ASP A 377 0.86 -28.09 -11.48
N SER A 378 1.71 -29.12 -11.37
CA SER A 378 1.61 -30.33 -12.20
C SER A 378 0.46 -31.26 -11.77
N ARG A 379 -0.23 -30.96 -10.66
CA ARG A 379 -1.23 -31.84 -10.02
C ARG A 379 -2.67 -31.31 -10.09
N ALA A 380 -2.92 -30.04 -10.38
CA ALA A 380 -4.26 -29.52 -10.52
C ALA A 380 -4.93 -30.01 -11.82
N GLN A 381 -5.89 -30.91 -11.69
CA GLN A 381 -6.98 -31.02 -12.66
C GLN A 381 -7.86 -29.78 -12.51
N ILE A 382 -8.17 -29.14 -13.65
CA ILE A 382 -9.10 -28.00 -13.77
C ILE A 382 -10.37 -28.31 -12.96
N LYS A 383 -10.52 -27.68 -11.79
CA LYS A 383 -11.79 -27.65 -11.07
C LYS A 383 -12.52 -26.38 -11.51
N ASP A 384 -13.73 -26.54 -12.03
CA ASP A 384 -14.63 -25.44 -12.35
C ASP A 384 -14.87 -24.58 -11.09
N SER A 385 -14.20 -23.44 -10.99
CA SER A 385 -14.48 -22.44 -9.95
C SER A 385 -15.60 -21.52 -10.45
N LYS A 386 -16.78 -21.67 -9.86
CA LYS A 386 -17.90 -20.76 -10.05
C LYS A 386 -17.66 -19.48 -9.26
N TYR A 387 -16.93 -18.53 -9.82
CA TYR A 387 -16.98 -17.14 -9.36
C TYR A 387 -17.18 -16.23 -10.56
N LEU A 388 -18.37 -15.63 -10.59
CA LEU A 388 -18.79 -14.62 -11.57
C LEU A 388 -17.97 -13.35 -11.34
N ILE A 389 -17.27 -12.93 -12.39
CA ILE A 389 -16.75 -11.56 -12.51
C ILE A 389 -17.98 -10.62 -12.61
N VAL A 390 -18.00 -9.58 -11.78
CA VAL A 390 -18.81 -8.37 -12.01
C VAL A 390 -17.85 -7.25 -12.39
#